data_AF-A0A5J5IBA1-F1
#
_entry.id   AF-A0A5J5IBA1-F1
#
_cell.length_a   1.000
_cell.length_b   1.000
_cell.length_c   1.000
_cell.angle_alpha   90.00
_cell.angle_beta   90.00
_cell.angle_gamma   90.00
#
_symmetry.space_group_name_H-M   'P 1'
#
loop_
_entity.id
_entity.type
_entity.pdbx_description
1 polymer ?
#
loop_
_entity_poly.entity_id
_entity_poly.type
_entity_poly.pdbx_seq_one_letter_code
_entity_poly.pdbx_strand_id
1 'polypeptide(L)'
;MPEIIFACLIFLNLTSFKLGEPDAILDCKSASGRTLFHAELPSCSYLGNADFSIDGIKYSFTSGDMCGVVFYPDIKILTIYLETNNKDSKQHRFLKFWALPDSFKKIKSETGPGSGFDDVYEFKAKIYGTEPRLGFENDTKTIELNCTLEYLL
;
A
#
# COMPACT_ATOMS: atom_id res chain seq x y z
N MET A 1 -50.89 -21.54 33.51
CA MET A 1 -49.90 -20.49 33.82
C MET A 1 -48.53 -21.02 33.42
N PRO A 2 -47.71 -20.20 32.77
CA PRO A 2 -46.84 -20.63 31.68
C PRO A 2 -45.53 -21.30 32.13
N GLU A 3 -44.98 -22.04 31.19
CA GLU A 3 -43.72 -22.79 31.23
C GLU A 3 -42.51 -21.87 31.37
N ILE A 4 -41.55 -22.26 32.21
CA ILE A 4 -40.24 -21.61 32.31
C ILE A 4 -39.22 -22.56 31.69
N ILE A 5 -38.95 -22.37 30.41
CA ILE A 5 -37.79 -22.96 29.73
C ILE A 5 -36.64 -21.97 29.86
N PHE A 6 -35.71 -22.24 30.78
CA PHE A 6 -34.44 -21.53 30.87
C PHE A 6 -33.47 -22.12 29.84
N ALA A 7 -33.56 -21.67 28.60
CA ALA A 7 -32.54 -21.91 27.59
C ALA A 7 -31.60 -20.69 27.52
N CYS A 8 -30.55 -20.70 28.35
CA CYS A 8 -29.41 -19.78 28.20
C CYS A 8 -28.65 -20.16 26.91
N LEU A 9 -29.08 -19.63 25.78
CA LEU A 9 -28.31 -19.61 24.54
C LEU A 9 -27.16 -18.61 24.71
N ILE A 10 -26.01 -19.13 25.14
CA ILE A 10 -24.74 -18.42 25.10
C ILE A 10 -24.28 -18.36 23.64
N PHE A 11 -24.85 -17.44 22.88
CA PHE A 11 -24.21 -16.94 21.66
C PHE A 11 -23.20 -15.86 22.07
N LEU A 12 -22.09 -16.27 22.68
CA LEU A 12 -20.91 -15.42 22.75
C LEU A 12 -20.07 -15.67 21.51
N ASN A 13 -20.38 -14.82 20.53
CA ASN A 13 -19.63 -14.52 19.33
C ASN A 13 -18.15 -14.89 19.44
N LEU A 14 -17.75 -15.94 18.73
CA LEU A 14 -16.39 -16.09 18.23
C LEU A 14 -16.14 -14.95 17.26
N THR A 15 -15.85 -13.76 17.79
CA THR A 15 -15.15 -12.75 17.02
C THR A 15 -13.73 -13.27 16.87
N SER A 16 -13.50 -14.01 15.80
CA SER A 16 -12.15 -14.16 15.26
C SER A 16 -11.70 -12.77 14.82
N PHE A 17 -11.23 -11.96 15.76
CA PHE A 17 -10.39 -10.83 15.44
C PHE A 17 -9.12 -11.43 14.83
N LYS A 18 -9.05 -11.45 13.50
CA LYS A 18 -7.75 -11.21 12.87
C LYS A 18 -7.39 -9.75 13.19
N LEU A 19 -6.79 -9.56 14.37
CA LEU A 19 -6.09 -8.33 14.72
C LEU A 19 -4.65 -8.52 14.22
N GLY A 20 -4.24 -7.78 13.19
CA GLY A 20 -2.85 -7.69 12.72
C GLY A 20 -2.68 -7.75 11.21
N GLU A 21 -2.03 -6.70 10.67
CA GLU A 21 -1.70 -6.36 9.26
C GLU A 21 -2.87 -5.82 8.38
N PRO A 22 -2.70 -4.67 7.68
CA PRO A 22 -1.45 -4.07 7.18
C PRO A 22 -0.92 -2.91 8.05
N ASP A 23 0.38 -2.90 8.27
CA ASP A 23 1.10 -1.89 9.06
C ASP A 23 1.83 -0.87 8.16
N ALA A 24 1.14 -0.47 7.09
CA ALA A 24 1.18 0.81 6.38
C ALA A 24 0.37 0.66 5.07
N ILE A 25 -0.42 1.67 4.71
CA ILE A 25 -1.16 1.73 3.45
C ILE A 25 -0.72 2.95 2.67
N LEU A 26 -0.24 2.74 1.44
CA LEU A 26 0.16 3.79 0.52
C LEU A 26 -0.84 3.91 -0.61
N ASP A 27 -1.47 5.07 -0.73
CA ASP A 27 -2.40 5.40 -1.81
C ASP A 27 -1.91 6.60 -2.60
N CYS A 28 -1.78 6.45 -3.91
CA CYS A 28 -1.24 7.47 -4.79
C CYS A 28 -2.07 7.62 -6.07
N LYS A 29 -2.24 8.87 -6.51
CA LYS A 29 -2.92 9.21 -7.78
C LYS A 29 -2.21 10.34 -8.52
N SER A 30 -2.10 10.19 -9.84
CA SER A 30 -1.66 11.31 -10.70
C SER A 30 -2.68 12.46 -10.67
N ALA A 31 -2.26 13.67 -11.06
CA ALA A 31 -3.15 14.83 -11.14
C ALA A 31 -4.38 14.59 -12.05
N SER A 32 -4.21 13.77 -13.10
CA SER A 32 -5.30 13.39 -14.01
C SER A 32 -6.22 12.29 -13.47
N GLY A 33 -5.83 11.59 -12.39
CA GLY A 33 -6.50 10.39 -11.89
C GLY A 33 -6.30 9.13 -12.75
N ARG A 34 -5.63 9.22 -13.90
CA ARG A 34 -5.44 8.09 -14.83
C ARG A 34 -4.46 7.05 -14.33
N THR A 35 -3.43 7.47 -13.60
CA THR A 35 -2.45 6.60 -12.95
C THR A 35 -2.75 6.49 -11.47
N LEU A 36 -2.86 5.25 -10.99
CA LEU A 36 -3.08 4.90 -9.59
C LEU A 36 -1.99 3.92 -9.14
N PHE A 37 -1.52 4.10 -7.91
CA PHE A 37 -0.63 3.16 -7.24
C PHE A 37 -1.11 2.97 -5.81
N HIS A 38 -1.35 1.71 -5.44
CA HIS A 38 -1.75 1.30 -4.11
C HIS A 38 -0.76 0.25 -3.60
N ALA A 39 -0.33 0.32 -2.35
CA ALA A 39 0.53 -0.70 -1.75
C ALA A 39 0.24 -0.89 -0.26
N GLU A 40 0.19 -2.16 0.15
CA GLU A 40 0.20 -2.59 1.54
C GLU A 40 1.65 -2.93 1.91
N LEU A 41 2.21 -2.19 2.86
CA LEU A 41 3.63 -2.24 3.22
C LEU A 41 3.78 -2.49 4.72
N PRO A 42 3.61 -3.74 5.20
CA PRO A 42 3.69 -4.00 6.63
C PRO A 42 5.02 -3.53 7.22
N SER A 43 4.90 -2.72 8.27
CA SER A 43 5.97 -2.02 8.98
C SER A 43 6.91 -1.25 8.05
N CYS A 44 6.41 -0.82 6.88
CA CYS A 44 7.18 -0.22 5.79
C CYS A 44 8.48 -0.97 5.43
N SER A 45 8.50 -2.30 5.58
CA SER A 45 9.73 -3.11 5.47
C SER A 45 9.68 -4.15 4.35
N TYR A 46 8.48 -4.58 3.95
CA TYR A 46 8.27 -5.53 2.86
C TYR A 46 6.94 -5.26 2.15
N LEU A 47 6.70 -6.02 1.07
CA LEU A 47 5.45 -5.94 0.30
C LEU A 47 4.44 -6.98 0.81
N GLY A 48 3.24 -6.54 1.17
CA GLY A 48 2.06 -7.43 1.23
C GLY A 48 1.50 -7.65 -0.18
N ASN A 49 1.06 -6.55 -0.79
CA ASN A 49 0.56 -6.47 -2.15
C ASN A 49 0.67 -5.04 -2.67
N ALA A 50 0.77 -4.90 -3.99
CA ALA A 50 0.67 -3.60 -4.63
C ALA A 50 -0.04 -3.69 -5.97
N ASP A 51 -0.77 -2.65 -6.30
CA ASP A 51 -1.49 -2.49 -7.56
C ASP A 51 -1.02 -1.22 -8.24
N PHE A 52 -0.56 -1.35 -9.48
CA PHE A 52 -0.22 -0.22 -10.35
C PHE A 52 -1.13 -0.25 -11.57
N SER A 53 -1.81 0.87 -11.85
CA SER A 53 -2.69 0.97 -13.01
C SER A 53 -2.53 2.28 -13.77
N ILE A 54 -2.75 2.19 -15.09
CA ILE A 54 -2.87 3.33 -15.99
C ILE A 54 -4.10 3.11 -16.86
N ASP A 55 -5.00 4.09 -16.89
CA ASP A 55 -6.28 4.02 -17.63
C ASP A 55 -7.14 2.80 -17.23
N GLY A 56 -7.06 2.38 -15.97
CA GLY A 56 -7.79 1.21 -15.44
C GLY A 56 -7.17 -0.14 -15.80
N ILE A 57 -6.13 -0.20 -16.64
CA ILE A 57 -5.37 -1.43 -16.90
C ILE A 57 -4.33 -1.59 -15.80
N LYS A 58 -4.32 -2.75 -15.14
CA LYS A 58 -3.65 -2.98 -13.86
C LYS A 58 -2.65 -4.13 -13.92
N TYR A 59 -1.50 -3.93 -13.27
CA TYR A 59 -0.61 -4.99 -12.82
C TYR A 59 -0.55 -5.02 -11.30
N SER A 60 -0.45 -6.24 -10.78
CA SER A 60 -0.36 -6.50 -9.35
C SER A 60 0.99 -7.13 -9.03
N PHE A 61 1.53 -6.75 -7.89
CA PHE A 61 2.67 -7.39 -7.23
C PHE A 61 2.17 -8.01 -5.92
N THR A 62 2.77 -9.12 -5.53
CA THR A 62 2.40 -9.91 -4.35
C THR A 62 3.59 -10.07 -3.42
N SER A 63 3.37 -10.56 -2.21
CA SER A 63 4.44 -10.83 -1.24
C SER A 63 5.50 -11.84 -1.71
N GLY A 64 5.26 -12.59 -2.79
CA GLY A 64 6.25 -13.47 -3.41
C GLY A 64 7.20 -12.78 -4.39
N ASP A 65 6.92 -11.52 -4.75
CA ASP A 65 7.74 -10.72 -5.65
C ASP A 65 8.93 -10.06 -4.93
N MET A 66 9.97 -9.71 -5.67
CA MET A 66 11.11 -9.01 -5.11
C MET A 66 10.69 -7.60 -4.70
N CYS A 67 11.00 -7.25 -3.45
CA CYS A 67 10.66 -5.95 -2.86
C CYS A 67 11.88 -5.36 -2.13
N GLY A 68 12.11 -4.06 -2.33
CA GLY A 68 12.96 -3.25 -1.48
C GLY A 68 12.21 -2.00 -1.03
N VAL A 69 12.09 -1.80 0.28
CA VAL A 69 11.50 -0.59 0.87
C VAL A 69 12.55 0.12 1.71
N VAL A 70 12.66 1.43 1.55
CA VAL A 70 13.48 2.30 2.40
C VAL A 70 12.58 3.41 2.92
N PHE A 71 12.29 3.40 4.21
CA PHE A 71 11.44 4.38 4.86
C PHE A 71 12.13 5.02 6.07
N TYR A 72 12.33 6.33 6.00
CA TYR A 72 12.86 7.14 7.08
C TYR A 72 12.08 8.47 7.13
N PRO A 73 10.97 8.55 7.89
CA PRO A 73 10.08 9.71 7.89
C PRO A 73 10.76 10.98 8.43
N ASP A 74 11.68 10.87 9.40
CA ASP A 74 12.39 12.01 9.99
C ASP A 74 13.23 12.80 8.97
N ILE A 75 13.78 12.09 7.99
CA ILE A 75 14.54 12.66 6.88
C ILE A 75 13.75 12.63 5.56
N LYS A 76 12.45 12.36 5.63
CA LYS A 76 11.48 12.46 4.52
C LYS A 76 11.80 11.54 3.33
N ILE A 77 12.27 10.33 3.62
CA ILE A 77 12.58 9.31 2.61
C ILE A 77 11.49 8.23 2.63
N LEU A 78 10.92 7.97 1.46
CA LEU A 78 10.22 6.73 1.15
C LEU A 78 10.60 6.34 -0.28
N THR A 79 11.23 5.17 -0.43
CA THR A 79 11.57 4.58 -1.74
C THR A 79 11.09 3.14 -1.76
N ILE A 80 10.50 2.72 -2.87
CA ILE A 80 10.01 1.36 -3.08
C ILE A 80 10.53 0.86 -4.44
N TYR A 81 11.04 -0.36 -4.45
CA TYR A 81 11.36 -1.13 -5.63
C TYR A 81 10.58 -2.44 -5.62
N LEU A 82 9.85 -2.72 -6.69
CA LEU A 82 9.14 -3.98 -6.90
C LEU A 82 9.60 -4.62 -8.21
N GLU A 83 9.73 -5.94 -8.22
CA GLU A 83 10.05 -6.71 -9.43
C GLU A 83 9.43 -8.10 -9.34
N THR A 84 8.76 -8.53 -10.41
CA THR A 84 8.16 -9.87 -10.46
C THR A 84 9.23 -10.95 -10.39
N ASN A 85 9.04 -11.95 -9.53
CA ASN A 85 9.96 -13.07 -9.43
C ASN A 85 9.65 -14.16 -10.46
N ASN A 86 9.65 -13.80 -11.75
CA ASN A 86 9.34 -14.71 -12.85
C ASN A 86 10.56 -14.90 -13.77
N LYS A 87 10.84 -16.16 -14.13
CA LYS A 87 11.90 -16.53 -15.07
C LYS A 87 11.52 -16.28 -16.54
N ASP A 88 10.23 -16.11 -16.84
CA ASP A 88 9.76 -15.72 -18.16
C ASP A 88 9.95 -14.22 -18.36
N SER A 89 10.92 -13.85 -19.22
CA SER A 89 11.23 -12.46 -19.54
C SER A 89 10.06 -11.69 -20.16
N LYS A 90 9.07 -12.37 -20.73
CA LYS A 90 7.85 -11.73 -21.25
C LYS A 90 6.85 -11.33 -20.17
N GLN A 91 6.98 -11.90 -18.98
CA GLN A 91 6.13 -11.60 -17.82
C GLN A 91 6.86 -10.78 -16.78
N HIS A 92 8.14 -10.47 -17.02
CA HIS A 92 8.93 -9.63 -16.15
C HIS A 92 8.34 -8.21 -16.10
N ARG A 93 8.07 -7.74 -14.88
CA ARG A 93 7.59 -6.40 -14.60
C ARG A 93 8.38 -5.83 -13.43
N PHE A 94 8.64 -4.53 -13.47
CA PHE A 94 9.29 -3.83 -12.37
C PHE A 94 8.62 -2.48 -12.12
N LEU A 95 8.83 -1.93 -10.92
CA LEU A 95 8.34 -0.63 -10.52
C LEU A 95 9.31 0.02 -9.54
N LYS A 96 9.58 1.30 -9.74
CA LYS A 96 10.37 2.17 -8.88
C LYS A 96 9.51 3.35 -8.46
N PHE A 97 9.50 3.63 -7.17
CA PHE A 97 8.74 4.70 -6.56
C PHE A 97 9.62 5.44 -5.57
N TRP A 98 9.55 6.76 -5.55
CA TRP A 98 10.23 7.56 -4.53
C TRP A 98 9.46 8.84 -4.23
N ALA A 99 9.32 9.13 -2.93
CA ALA A 99 8.76 10.38 -2.45
C ALA A 99 9.69 11.57 -2.79
N LEU A 100 9.10 12.74 -3.01
CA LEU A 100 9.81 14.01 -3.14
C LEU A 100 9.95 14.63 -1.74
N PRO A 101 11.16 14.70 -1.16
CA PRO A 101 11.35 15.09 0.24
C PRO A 101 10.75 16.46 0.59
N ASP A 102 10.83 17.42 -0.33
CA ASP A 102 10.34 18.79 -0.11
C ASP A 102 8.81 18.88 0.02
N SER A 103 8.09 17.84 -0.42
CA SER A 103 6.63 17.79 -0.36
C SER A 103 6.09 17.03 0.86
N PHE A 104 6.97 16.39 1.64
CA PHE A 104 6.59 15.49 2.72
C PHE A 104 6.05 16.23 3.94
N LYS A 105 4.82 15.90 4.34
CA LYS A 105 4.11 16.52 5.46
C LYS A 105 3.41 15.44 6.28
N LYS A 106 3.65 15.41 7.59
CA LYS A 106 2.80 14.68 8.52
C LYS A 106 1.53 15.53 8.76
N ILE A 107 0.37 14.97 8.45
CA ILE A 107 -0.92 15.66 8.56
C ILE A 107 -1.75 15.18 9.76
N LYS A 108 -1.43 14.00 10.30
CA LYS A 108 -2.11 13.41 11.46
C LYS A 108 -1.09 12.63 12.29
N SER A 109 -1.28 12.66 13.61
CA SER A 109 -0.60 11.81 14.58
C SER A 109 -1.54 11.62 15.78
N GLU A 110 -2.16 10.45 15.87
CA GLU A 110 -3.09 10.12 16.95
C GLU A 110 -2.60 8.93 17.76
N THR A 111 -2.88 8.93 19.06
CA THR A 111 -2.61 7.77 19.93
C THR A 111 -3.85 6.87 19.98
N GLY A 112 -3.73 5.64 19.49
CA GLY A 112 -4.80 4.64 19.55
C GLY A 112 -4.88 3.94 20.93
N PRO A 113 -6.07 3.45 21.35
CA PRO A 113 -6.17 2.56 22.50
C PRO A 113 -5.50 1.22 22.19
N GLY A 114 -4.29 0.99 22.71
CA GLY A 114 -3.52 -0.23 22.45
C GLY A 114 -2.02 -0.06 22.22
N SER A 115 -1.45 1.12 22.46
CA SER A 115 -0.01 1.45 22.47
C SER A 115 0.66 1.74 21.12
N GLY A 116 -0.11 2.18 20.12
CA GLY A 116 0.40 2.58 18.81
C GLY A 116 0.05 4.02 18.40
N PHE A 117 0.86 4.61 17.51
CA PHE A 117 0.53 5.89 16.84
C PHE A 117 -0.09 5.61 15.47
N ASP A 118 -1.09 6.39 15.08
CA ASP A 118 -1.58 6.45 13.70
C ASP A 118 -1.06 7.74 13.06
N ASP A 119 0.04 7.62 12.32
CA ASP A 119 0.66 8.71 11.59
C ASP A 119 0.18 8.71 10.13
N VAL A 120 -0.32 9.84 9.66
CA VAL A 120 -0.69 10.02 8.26
C VAL A 120 0.22 11.06 7.61
N TYR A 121 0.81 10.69 6.49
CA TYR A 121 1.71 11.53 5.70
C TYR A 121 1.11 11.84 4.33
N GLU A 122 1.24 13.08 3.89
CA GLU A 122 0.97 13.50 2.51
C GLU A 122 2.26 13.94 1.84
N PHE A 123 2.45 13.54 0.58
CA PHE A 123 3.58 13.93 -0.23
C PHE A 123 3.31 13.74 -1.72
N LYS A 124 4.16 14.36 -2.53
CA LYS A 124 4.30 14.02 -3.94
C LYS A 124 5.36 12.96 -4.11
N ALA A 125 5.19 12.11 -5.10
CA ALA A 125 6.15 11.07 -5.45
C ALA A 125 6.32 10.96 -6.96
N LYS A 126 7.39 10.29 -7.38
CA LYS A 126 7.58 9.86 -8.76
C LYS A 126 7.50 8.34 -8.83
N ILE A 127 6.88 7.85 -9.89
CA ILE A 127 6.78 6.43 -10.21
C ILE A 127 7.27 6.16 -11.62
N TYR A 128 7.98 5.05 -11.82
CA TYR A 128 8.52 4.61 -13.10
C TYR A 128 8.57 3.08 -13.08
N GLY A 129 8.04 2.41 -14.11
CA GLY A 129 7.95 0.95 -14.13
C GLY A 129 7.28 0.43 -15.38
N THR A 130 7.26 -0.88 -15.56
CA THR A 130 6.66 -1.54 -16.72
C THR A 130 5.24 -1.04 -16.97
N GLU A 131 4.99 -0.61 -18.21
CA GLU A 131 3.72 -0.04 -18.63
C GLU A 131 2.61 -1.13 -18.70
N PRO A 132 1.45 -0.97 -18.03
CA PRO A 132 0.42 -2.00 -17.98
C PRO A 132 -0.44 -2.16 -19.24
N ARG A 133 -0.54 -1.13 -20.07
CA ARG A 133 -1.30 -1.07 -21.33
C ARG A 133 -0.50 -1.70 -22.47
N LEU A 134 -1.18 -2.52 -23.25
CA LEU A 134 -0.60 -3.19 -24.42
C LEU A 134 -0.15 -2.17 -25.49
N GLY A 135 1.01 -2.41 -26.08
CA GLY A 135 1.59 -1.57 -27.14
C GLY A 135 2.37 -0.35 -26.62
N PHE A 136 2.48 -0.19 -25.30
CA PHE A 136 3.25 0.87 -24.64
C PHE A 136 4.44 0.34 -23.85
N GLU A 137 4.85 -0.91 -24.07
CA GLU A 137 5.89 -1.59 -23.28
C GLU A 137 7.23 -0.84 -23.30
N ASN A 138 7.50 -0.10 -24.39
CA ASN A 138 8.70 0.73 -24.56
C ASN A 138 8.49 2.21 -24.20
N ASP A 139 7.26 2.64 -23.85
CA ASP A 139 6.93 4.04 -23.52
C ASP A 139 6.90 4.28 -22.00
N THR A 140 7.86 3.69 -21.29
CA THR A 140 7.92 3.87 -19.83
C THR A 140 8.35 5.28 -19.49
N LYS A 141 7.44 6.04 -18.86
CA LYS A 141 7.67 7.42 -18.42
C LYS A 141 7.64 7.52 -16.90
N THR A 142 8.37 8.49 -16.36
CA THR A 142 8.24 8.86 -14.95
C THR A 142 6.98 9.72 -14.77
N ILE A 143 6.11 9.32 -13.85
CA ILE A 143 4.83 9.99 -13.57
C ILE A 143 4.88 10.57 -12.16
N GLU A 144 4.45 11.82 -11.99
CA GLU A 144 4.28 12.43 -10.67
C GLU A 144 2.91 12.06 -10.08
N LEU A 145 2.90 11.64 -8.82
CA LEU A 145 1.71 11.25 -8.06
C LEU A 145 1.56 12.13 -6.82
N ASN A 146 0.32 12.35 -6.39
CA ASN A 146 -0.01 12.82 -5.05
C ASN A 146 -0.36 11.61 -4.20
N CYS A 147 0.25 11.49 -3.03
CA CYS A 147 0.22 10.29 -2.20
C CYS A 147 -0.18 10.59 -0.76
N THR A 148 -0.82 9.60 -0.16
CA THR A 148 -1.09 9.50 1.27
C THR A 148 -0.51 8.17 1.77
N LEU A 149 0.26 8.22 2.86
CA LEU A 149 0.73 7.03 3.59
C LEU A 149 0.10 7.06 4.97
N GLU A 150 -0.76 6.08 5.25
CA GLU A 150 -1.29 5.81 6.59
C GLU A 150 -0.38 4.77 7.24
N TYR A 151 0.26 5.14 8.34
CA TYR A 151 1.22 4.29 9.03
C TYR A 151 0.82 4.10 10.49
N LEU A 152 0.48 2.85 10.81
CA LEU A 152 0.25 2.41 12.17
C LEU A 152 1.63 2.08 12.77
N LEU A 153 1.88 2.58 13.99
CA LEU A 153 3.10 2.43 14.78
C LEU A 153 2.81 1.61 16.02
#